data_AF-A0A4P5VVK4-F1
#
_entry.id   AF-A0A4P5VVK4-F1
#
_cell.length_a   1.000
_cell.length_b   1.000
_cell.length_c   1.000
_cell.angle_alpha   90.00
_cell.angle_beta   90.00
_cell.angle_gamma   90.00
#
_symmetry.space_group_name_H-M   'P 1'
#
loop_
_entity.id
_entity.type
_entity.pdbx_description
1 polymer ?
#
loop_
_entity_poly.entity_id
_entity_poly.type
_entity_poly.pdbx_seq_one_letter_code
_entity_poly.pdbx_strand_id
1 'polypeptide(L)'
;MHALYLAILGCSNPEAVDEGDVTAKVILPKAAVTRTVVRAEEEDLDGDGEGDGTYAYTYEEVTDPRLIGPVYVGAFSAIDELSFPFTHPAMGPQINEGSYGDTYPYGGATVGRLDFACYEALACKVTTGRFSDYDSLLDHFKNNIGVPVVDGNGEEVLNGETMRERCYDYFYATSDEEMAFIGEERLAFSEEGDNYVADVVLHHTNRIDGMVLWGFMDAPELRTTAAEVALNGAFTTCDPNGGNIVEKYNEAFVEGRAQYDILNSPSTYVQPGDWVADGKAVVHFDSELNQTGDVELNLNFDYEGE
;
A
#
# COMPACT_ATOMS: atom_id res chain seq x y z
N MET A 1 -11.77 65.60 -15.62
CA MET A 1 -11.80 64.16 -15.93
C MET A 1 -11.11 63.45 -14.80
N HIS A 2 -11.88 62.71 -13.99
CA HIS A 2 -11.40 61.94 -12.86
C HIS A 2 -10.77 60.65 -13.38
N ALA A 3 -9.45 60.47 -13.19
CA ALA A 3 -8.79 59.19 -13.35
C ALA A 3 -9.12 58.37 -12.10
N LEU A 4 -10.06 57.44 -12.26
CA LEU A 4 -10.52 56.52 -11.23
C LEU A 4 -9.39 55.54 -10.92
N TYR A 5 -8.93 55.58 -9.67
CA TYR A 5 -8.08 54.57 -9.03
C TYR A 5 -8.71 53.18 -9.21
N LEU A 6 -8.10 52.33 -10.05
CA LEU A 6 -8.28 50.88 -10.02
C LEU A 6 -6.98 50.25 -9.49
N ALA A 7 -6.71 50.48 -8.21
CA ALA A 7 -5.88 49.57 -7.43
C ALA A 7 -6.82 48.50 -6.90
N ILE A 8 -7.05 47.47 -7.71
CA ILE A 8 -7.62 46.22 -7.21
C ILE A 8 -6.57 45.66 -6.26
N LEU A 9 -6.85 45.84 -4.98
CA LEU A 9 -6.29 45.06 -3.88
C LEU A 9 -6.58 43.59 -4.18
N GLY A 10 -5.69 42.95 -4.95
CA GLY A 10 -5.52 41.52 -4.83
C GLY A 10 -4.98 41.30 -3.43
N CYS A 11 -5.84 40.92 -2.49
CA CYS A 11 -5.41 40.28 -1.26
C CYS A 11 -4.79 38.92 -1.66
N SER A 12 -3.56 38.91 -2.18
CA SER A 12 -2.73 37.74 -2.00
C SER A 12 -2.46 37.70 -0.50
N ASN A 13 -3.11 36.79 0.22
CA ASN A 13 -2.75 36.55 1.61
C ASN A 13 -1.23 36.39 1.69
N PRO A 14 -0.52 37.14 2.56
CA PRO A 14 0.90 36.92 2.81
C PRO A 14 1.17 35.62 3.61
N GLU A 15 0.18 34.73 3.72
CA GLU A 15 0.30 33.38 4.31
C GLU A 15 0.69 32.37 3.23
N ALA A 16 1.77 32.64 2.49
CA ALA A 16 2.46 31.54 1.82
C ALA A 16 3.20 30.79 2.93
N VAL A 17 2.58 29.73 3.46
CA VAL A 17 3.28 28.76 4.29
C VAL A 17 4.39 28.18 3.41
N ASP A 18 5.61 28.14 3.93
CA ASP A 18 6.74 27.61 3.17
C ASP A 18 6.51 26.12 2.90
N GLU A 19 6.64 25.71 1.65
CA GLU A 19 6.45 24.31 1.22
C GLU A 19 7.80 23.69 0.88
N GLY A 20 7.97 22.42 1.19
CA GLY A 20 9.12 21.66 0.71
C GLY A 20 9.02 20.18 1.01
N ASP A 21 10.06 19.45 0.62
CA ASP A 21 10.08 18.00 0.80
C ASP A 21 10.45 17.63 2.24
N VAL A 22 9.75 16.64 2.79
CA VAL A 22 10.12 15.95 4.02
C VAL A 22 10.66 14.59 3.66
N THR A 23 11.94 14.34 3.93
CA THR A 23 12.57 13.03 3.73
C THR A 23 12.61 12.29 5.06
N ALA A 24 12.24 11.02 5.04
CA ALA A 24 12.27 10.16 6.21
C ALA A 24 12.63 8.72 5.83
N LYS A 25 12.99 7.93 6.84
CA LYS A 25 13.14 6.48 6.73
C LYS A 25 11.97 5.78 7.39
N VAL A 26 11.34 4.85 6.68
CA VAL A 26 10.39 3.89 7.24
C VAL A 26 11.18 2.68 7.73
N ILE A 27 10.94 2.29 8.98
CA ILE A 27 11.59 1.14 9.62
C ILE A 27 10.50 0.14 10.02
N LEU A 28 10.59 -1.07 9.48
CA LEU A 28 9.74 -2.22 9.80
C LEU A 28 10.58 -3.31 10.47
N PRO A 29 10.12 -3.93 11.56
CA PRO A 29 10.82 -5.06 12.15
C PRO A 29 10.72 -6.31 11.26
N LYS A 30 11.66 -7.24 11.39
CA LYS A 30 11.60 -8.55 10.67
C LYS A 30 10.32 -9.35 10.92
N ALA A 31 9.64 -9.14 12.04
CA ALA A 31 8.35 -9.76 12.29
C ALA A 31 7.28 -9.33 11.27
N ALA A 32 7.38 -8.11 10.71
CA ALA A 32 6.42 -7.57 9.74
C ALA A 32 6.36 -8.36 8.42
N VAL A 33 7.40 -9.14 8.13
CA VAL A 33 7.47 -9.97 6.92
C VAL A 33 7.10 -11.43 7.18
N THR A 34 6.59 -11.75 8.37
CA THR A 34 6.16 -13.10 8.74
C THR A 34 4.65 -13.15 8.93
N ARG A 35 4.00 -14.12 8.30
CA ARG A 35 2.54 -14.27 8.33
C ARG A 35 2.14 -15.73 8.39
N THR A 36 1.02 -16.03 9.05
CA THR A 36 0.43 -17.38 9.02
C THR A 36 -0.50 -17.51 7.83
N VAL A 37 -0.10 -18.30 6.83
CA VAL A 37 -0.86 -18.56 5.62
C VAL A 37 -1.72 -19.80 5.82
N VAL A 38 -2.99 -19.69 5.42
CA VAL A 38 -3.93 -20.82 5.43
C VAL A 38 -4.01 -21.40 4.02
N ARG A 39 -3.75 -22.70 3.90
CA ARG A 39 -3.99 -23.46 2.67
C ARG A 39 -5.19 -24.36 2.89
N ALA A 40 -6.14 -24.31 1.96
CA ALA A 40 -7.29 -25.19 1.94
C ALA A 40 -7.14 -26.16 0.77
N GLU A 41 -7.10 -27.45 1.07
CA GLU A 41 -7.11 -28.53 0.08
C GLU A 41 -8.45 -29.26 0.21
N GLU A 42 -9.18 -29.39 -0.89
CA GLU A 42 -10.43 -30.14 -0.90
C GLU A 42 -10.11 -31.63 -0.65
N GLU A 43 -10.74 -32.21 0.38
CA GLU A 43 -10.54 -33.63 0.69
C GLU A 43 -11.39 -34.46 -0.27
N ASP A 44 -10.73 -35.23 -1.13
CA ASP A 44 -11.38 -36.31 -1.88
C ASP A 44 -11.52 -37.54 -0.96
N LEU A 45 -12.51 -37.47 -0.06
CA LEU A 45 -12.76 -38.52 0.94
C LEU A 45 -13.27 -39.83 0.33
N ASP A 46 -13.96 -39.74 -0.80
CA ASP A 46 -14.61 -40.87 -1.46
C ASP A 46 -13.81 -41.42 -2.66
N GLY A 47 -12.76 -40.72 -3.09
CA GLY A 47 -11.82 -41.14 -4.14
C GLY A 47 -12.44 -41.16 -5.53
N ASP A 48 -13.57 -40.49 -5.72
CA ASP A 48 -14.30 -40.41 -6.97
C ASP A 48 -13.98 -39.12 -7.76
N GLY A 49 -13.18 -38.23 -7.18
CA GLY A 49 -12.78 -36.96 -7.79
C GLY A 49 -13.88 -35.90 -7.81
N GLU A 50 -15.01 -36.12 -7.12
CA GLU A 50 -16.02 -35.11 -6.84
C GLU A 50 -15.91 -34.69 -5.37
N GLY A 51 -15.30 -33.52 -5.11
CA GLY A 51 -15.19 -33.01 -3.75
C GLY A 51 -16.55 -32.84 -3.08
N ASP A 52 -16.66 -33.29 -1.84
CA ASP A 52 -17.91 -33.20 -1.06
C ASP A 52 -18.09 -31.83 -0.37
N GLY A 53 -17.19 -30.88 -0.67
CA GLY A 53 -17.11 -29.57 -0.03
C GLY A 53 -16.42 -29.59 1.35
N THR A 54 -15.78 -30.69 1.75
CA THR A 54 -14.90 -30.77 2.92
C THR A 54 -13.49 -30.35 2.55
N TYR A 55 -12.87 -29.53 3.40
CA TYR A 55 -11.52 -29.00 3.18
C TYR A 55 -10.62 -29.33 4.35
N ALA A 56 -9.42 -29.82 4.03
CA ALA A 56 -8.30 -29.89 4.95
C ALA A 56 -7.61 -28.53 4.99
N TYR A 57 -7.49 -27.97 6.19
CA TYR A 57 -6.80 -26.70 6.40
C TYR A 57 -5.41 -26.96 6.97
N THR A 58 -4.39 -26.41 6.32
CA THR A 58 -3.04 -26.33 6.87
C THR A 58 -2.66 -24.88 7.15
N TYR A 59 -1.89 -24.67 8.21
CA TYR A 59 -1.43 -23.37 8.66
C TYR A 59 0.08 -23.38 8.62
N GLU A 60 0.67 -22.46 7.87
CA GLU A 60 2.11 -22.37 7.67
C GLU A 60 2.58 -20.96 7.97
N GLU A 61 3.61 -20.82 8.81
CA GLU A 61 4.29 -19.54 8.96
C GLU A 61 5.22 -19.32 7.77
N VAL A 62 4.97 -18.25 7.02
CA VAL A 62 5.76 -17.86 5.87
C VAL A 62 6.47 -16.54 6.18
N THR A 63 7.78 -16.51 5.99
CA THR A 63 8.61 -15.32 6.15
C THR A 63 9.14 -14.89 4.78
N ASP A 64 8.66 -13.75 4.27
CA ASP A 64 9.07 -13.23 2.97
C ASP A 64 8.89 -11.70 2.88
N PRO A 65 9.91 -10.92 2.45
CA PRO A 65 9.82 -9.46 2.33
C PRO A 65 8.73 -8.97 1.36
N ARG A 66 8.26 -9.81 0.43
CA ARG A 66 7.14 -9.52 -0.46
C ARG A 66 5.80 -9.44 0.27
N LEU A 67 5.74 -9.91 1.52
CA LEU A 67 4.58 -9.73 2.41
C LEU A 67 4.46 -8.31 2.99
N ILE A 68 5.45 -7.45 2.77
CA ILE A 68 5.30 -6.01 3.04
C ILE A 68 4.36 -5.44 1.98
N GLY A 69 3.15 -5.02 2.36
CA GLY A 69 2.26 -4.33 1.42
C GLY A 69 2.61 -2.84 1.27
N PRO A 70 1.67 -1.99 0.82
CA PRO A 70 1.95 -0.57 0.68
C PRO A 70 2.05 0.08 2.06
N VAL A 71 3.08 0.92 2.26
CA VAL A 71 3.21 1.71 3.48
C VAL A 71 2.77 3.14 3.21
N TYR A 72 1.72 3.58 3.89
CA TYR A 72 1.20 4.93 3.77
C TYR A 72 1.81 5.81 4.86
N VAL A 73 2.36 6.97 4.47
CA VAL A 73 3.00 7.91 5.40
C VAL A 73 2.43 9.31 5.18
N GLY A 74 2.03 9.98 6.25
CA GLY A 74 1.55 11.35 6.23
C GLY A 74 2.20 12.20 7.31
N ALA A 75 2.18 13.51 7.10
CA ALA A 75 2.56 14.50 8.11
C ALA A 75 1.31 15.10 8.76
N PHE A 76 1.32 15.23 10.08
CA PHE A 76 0.16 15.64 10.87
C PHE A 76 0.55 16.69 11.92
N SER A 77 -0.42 17.51 12.34
CA SER A 77 -0.20 18.52 13.38
C SER A 77 -0.08 17.91 14.79
N ALA A 78 -0.66 16.73 14.99
CA ALA A 78 -0.62 15.99 16.24
C ALA A 78 -1.02 14.53 15.99
N ILE A 79 -0.81 13.69 17.00
CA ILE A 79 -1.32 12.32 17.08
C ILE A 79 -2.06 12.13 18.40
N ASP A 80 -3.06 11.26 18.38
CA ASP A 80 -3.86 10.80 19.51
C ASP A 80 -3.43 9.37 19.89
N GLU A 81 -2.90 9.23 21.09
CA GLU A 81 -2.38 7.95 21.62
C GLU A 81 -3.39 7.25 22.55
N LEU A 82 -4.54 7.87 22.86
CA LEU A 82 -5.41 7.45 23.96
C LEU A 82 -6.81 7.04 23.51
N SER A 83 -7.31 7.55 22.38
CA SER A 83 -8.70 7.31 21.98
C SER A 83 -8.92 6.01 21.19
N PHE A 84 -7.84 5.37 20.73
CA PHE A 84 -7.90 4.20 19.84
C PHE A 84 -6.93 3.09 20.32
N PRO A 85 -7.09 1.84 19.85
CA PRO A 85 -6.19 0.74 20.19
C PRO A 85 -4.73 0.95 19.73
N PHE A 86 -4.51 1.88 18.80
CA PHE A 86 -3.20 2.27 18.30
C PHE A 86 -3.12 3.80 18.18
N THR A 87 -1.90 4.31 18.09
CA THR A 87 -1.66 5.74 17.88
C THR A 87 -2.26 6.20 16.57
N HIS A 88 -3.13 7.22 16.61
CA HIS A 88 -3.92 7.70 15.48
C HIS A 88 -3.53 9.13 15.12
N PRO A 89 -3.50 9.54 13.84
CA PRO A 89 -3.28 10.94 13.49
C PRO A 89 -4.44 11.82 13.96
N ALA A 90 -4.15 13.04 14.41
CA ALA A 90 -5.21 14.02 14.63
C ALA A 90 -5.81 14.43 13.27
N MET A 91 -7.10 14.15 13.05
CA MET A 91 -7.75 14.52 11.79
C MET A 91 -7.73 16.04 11.56
N GLY A 92 -7.43 16.43 10.32
CA GLY A 92 -7.57 17.82 9.88
C GLY A 92 -9.03 18.30 9.90
N PRO A 93 -9.26 19.63 9.87
CA PRO A 93 -10.61 20.17 9.83
C PRO A 93 -11.33 19.77 8.52
N GLN A 94 -12.56 19.27 8.63
CA GLN A 94 -13.44 19.09 7.46
C GLN A 94 -13.78 20.47 6.88
N ILE A 95 -13.30 20.74 5.66
CA ILE A 95 -13.53 22.04 5.00
C ILE A 95 -14.98 22.15 4.48
N ASN A 96 -15.62 21.02 4.14
CA ASN A 96 -17.03 20.98 3.75
C ASN A 96 -17.80 19.90 4.53
N GLU A 97 -19.09 20.15 4.75
CA GLU A 97 -20.01 19.18 5.35
C GLU A 97 -20.19 17.98 4.40
N GLY A 98 -19.96 16.76 4.90
CA GLY A 98 -20.07 15.53 4.10
C GLY A 98 -18.89 15.24 3.17
N SER A 99 -17.81 16.03 3.23
CA SER A 99 -16.52 15.65 2.64
C SER A 99 -15.62 15.07 3.71
N TYR A 100 -14.96 13.95 3.40
CA TYR A 100 -13.82 13.48 4.18
C TYR A 100 -12.78 14.59 4.27
N GLY A 101 -12.18 14.78 5.46
CA GLY A 101 -11.09 15.73 5.60
C GLY A 101 -9.91 15.21 4.79
N ASP A 102 -9.25 16.09 4.05
CA ASP A 102 -7.96 15.79 3.43
C ASP A 102 -6.90 15.69 4.55
N THR A 103 -5.73 15.11 4.28
CA THR A 103 -4.49 15.20 5.09
C THR A 103 -3.96 16.63 5.17
N TYR A 104 -4.85 17.58 4.91
CA TYR A 104 -4.63 19.00 4.91
C TYR A 104 -4.12 19.43 6.29
N PRO A 105 -3.03 20.20 6.33
CA PRO A 105 -2.39 20.83 5.17
C PRO A 105 -1.14 20.12 4.57
N TYR A 106 -0.78 18.87 4.89
CA TYR A 106 0.65 18.45 4.81
C TYR A 106 1.05 17.36 3.80
N GLY A 107 0.12 16.83 3.01
CA GLY A 107 0.45 15.81 2.00
C GLY A 107 0.82 14.44 2.59
N GLY A 108 0.89 13.44 1.72
CA GLY A 108 1.23 12.08 2.07
C GLY A 108 2.01 11.41 0.96
N ALA A 109 2.69 10.32 1.32
CA ALA A 109 3.50 9.52 0.42
C ALA A 109 3.26 8.04 0.68
N THR A 110 3.78 7.20 -0.22
CA THR A 110 3.71 5.75 -0.08
C THR A 110 5.07 5.12 -0.36
N VAL A 111 5.44 4.10 0.42
CA VAL A 111 6.54 3.19 0.07
C VAL A 111 5.95 1.96 -0.59
N GLY A 112 6.08 1.92 -1.91
CA GLY A 112 5.35 0.98 -2.74
C GLY A 112 3.91 1.45 -2.95
N ARG A 113 3.50 1.56 -4.21
CA ARG A 113 2.11 1.84 -4.58
C ARG A 113 1.42 0.57 -5.06
N LEU A 114 0.11 0.51 -4.91
CA LEU A 114 -0.70 -0.50 -5.58
C LEU A 114 -0.51 -0.40 -7.09
N ASP A 115 -0.35 -1.54 -7.74
CA ASP A 115 -0.20 -1.61 -9.20
C ASP A 115 -0.97 -2.81 -9.77
N PHE A 116 -1.36 -2.71 -11.03
CA PHE A 116 -2.08 -3.78 -11.72
C PHE A 116 -1.11 -4.62 -12.54
N ALA A 117 -0.94 -5.89 -12.14
CA ALA A 117 0.01 -6.80 -12.77
C ALA A 117 -0.63 -7.66 -13.89
N CYS A 118 -1.38 -7.01 -14.79
CA CYS A 118 -1.85 -7.56 -16.09
C CYS A 118 -2.88 -8.72 -16.03
N TYR A 119 -3.16 -9.26 -14.84
CA TYR A 119 -4.14 -10.32 -14.58
C TYR A 119 -5.13 -9.85 -13.53
N GLU A 120 -6.42 -10.10 -13.77
CA GLU A 120 -7.50 -9.77 -12.81
C GLU A 120 -7.29 -10.46 -11.46
N ALA A 121 -6.74 -11.68 -11.46
CA ALA A 121 -6.38 -12.41 -10.24
C ALA A 121 -5.39 -11.66 -9.32
N LEU A 122 -4.67 -10.66 -9.86
CA LEU A 122 -3.69 -9.83 -9.16
C LEU A 122 -4.21 -8.43 -8.83
N ALA A 123 -5.44 -8.08 -9.22
CA ALA A 123 -6.06 -6.82 -8.86
C ALA A 123 -6.06 -6.68 -7.32
N CYS A 124 -5.59 -5.52 -6.84
CA CYS A 124 -5.44 -5.26 -5.40
C CYS A 124 -4.45 -6.14 -4.63
N LYS A 125 -3.55 -6.88 -5.30
CA LYS A 125 -2.60 -7.77 -4.62
C LYS A 125 -1.13 -7.44 -4.85
N VAL A 126 -0.83 -6.55 -5.77
CA VAL A 126 0.56 -6.23 -6.16
C VAL A 126 0.92 -4.82 -5.74
N THR A 127 2.11 -4.69 -5.15
CA THR A 127 2.73 -3.42 -4.85
C THR A 127 4.07 -3.27 -5.57
N THR A 128 4.39 -2.03 -5.93
CA THR A 128 5.66 -1.74 -6.58
C THR A 128 6.85 -1.96 -5.64
N GLY A 129 7.96 -2.43 -6.21
CA GLY A 129 9.21 -2.58 -5.47
C GLY A 129 9.20 -3.74 -4.47
N ARG A 130 8.50 -4.83 -4.80
CA ARG A 130 8.54 -6.10 -4.06
C ARG A 130 9.09 -7.26 -4.88
N PHE A 131 8.91 -7.22 -6.20
CA PHE A 131 9.24 -8.33 -7.09
C PHE A 131 10.44 -7.98 -7.95
N SER A 132 11.43 -8.87 -8.03
CA SER A 132 12.60 -8.71 -8.90
C SER A 132 12.25 -8.91 -10.36
N ASP A 133 11.35 -9.86 -10.62
CA ASP A 133 10.95 -10.36 -11.94
C ASP A 133 9.57 -11.04 -11.87
N TYR A 134 9.01 -11.41 -13.03
CA TYR A 134 7.70 -12.07 -13.11
C TYR A 134 7.66 -13.44 -12.44
N ASP A 135 8.74 -14.23 -12.54
CA ASP A 135 8.79 -15.56 -11.93
C ASP A 135 8.74 -15.44 -10.40
N SER A 136 9.42 -14.44 -9.82
CA SER A 136 9.36 -14.12 -8.40
C SER A 136 7.95 -13.72 -7.95
N LEU A 137 7.18 -13.03 -8.80
CA LEU A 137 5.80 -12.69 -8.51
C LEU A 137 4.92 -13.95 -8.49
N LEU A 138 5.00 -14.76 -9.54
CA LEU A 138 4.22 -16.00 -9.66
C LEU A 138 4.55 -16.98 -8.52
N ASP A 139 5.83 -17.13 -8.20
CA ASP A 139 6.34 -17.94 -7.08
C ASP A 139 5.78 -17.46 -5.74
N HIS A 140 5.77 -16.14 -5.49
CA HIS A 140 5.18 -15.58 -4.27
C HIS A 140 3.71 -15.97 -4.11
N PHE A 141 2.91 -15.75 -5.14
CA PHE A 141 1.48 -16.05 -5.07
C PHE A 141 1.22 -17.55 -4.92
N LYS A 142 1.90 -18.39 -5.67
CA LYS A 142 1.75 -19.85 -5.61
C LYS A 142 2.28 -20.44 -4.30
N ASN A 143 3.53 -20.19 -3.98
CA ASN A 143 4.27 -20.90 -2.94
C ASN A 143 4.21 -20.22 -1.59
N ASN A 144 4.09 -18.89 -1.53
CA ASN A 144 4.02 -18.18 -0.25
C ASN A 144 2.58 -17.89 0.16
N ILE A 145 1.77 -17.32 -0.73
CA ILE A 145 0.37 -16.95 -0.43
C ILE A 145 -0.59 -18.14 -0.57
N GLY A 146 -0.20 -19.15 -1.35
CA GLY A 146 -1.02 -20.34 -1.60
C GLY A 146 -2.15 -20.12 -2.60
N VAL A 147 -2.06 -19.08 -3.44
CA VAL A 147 -3.05 -18.74 -4.47
C VAL A 147 -2.33 -18.54 -5.78
N PRO A 148 -2.29 -19.54 -6.68
CA PRO A 148 -1.66 -19.36 -7.98
C PRO A 148 -2.36 -18.26 -8.79
N VAL A 149 -1.58 -17.56 -9.62
CA VAL A 149 -2.13 -16.59 -10.57
C VAL A 149 -2.79 -17.37 -11.71
N VAL A 150 -4.02 -16.99 -12.06
CA VAL A 150 -4.79 -17.63 -13.13
C VAL A 150 -5.18 -16.63 -14.22
N ASP A 151 -5.39 -17.14 -15.43
CA ASP A 151 -5.90 -16.38 -16.57
C ASP A 151 -7.44 -16.24 -16.56
N GLY A 152 -8.00 -15.63 -17.62
CA GLY A 152 -9.45 -15.46 -17.77
C GLY A 152 -10.25 -16.76 -17.93
N ASN A 153 -9.58 -17.88 -18.19
CA ASN A 153 -10.17 -19.22 -18.26
C ASN A 153 -10.01 -20.00 -16.94
N GLY A 154 -9.33 -19.42 -15.94
CA GLY A 154 -8.98 -20.09 -14.69
C GLY A 154 -7.78 -21.02 -14.81
N GLU A 155 -7.01 -20.95 -15.89
CA GLU A 155 -5.78 -21.73 -16.06
C GLU A 155 -4.61 -21.03 -15.37
N GLU A 156 -3.78 -21.81 -14.64
CA GLU A 156 -2.63 -21.27 -13.93
C GLU A 156 -1.58 -20.69 -14.89
N VAL A 157 -1.07 -19.50 -14.57
CA VAL A 157 0.05 -18.86 -15.25
C VAL A 157 1.35 -19.41 -14.70
N LEU A 158 1.99 -20.30 -15.47
CA LEU A 158 3.09 -21.13 -14.97
C LEU A 158 4.48 -20.47 -15.01
N ASN A 159 4.68 -19.39 -15.76
CA ASN A 159 5.99 -18.80 -15.95
C ASN A 159 5.93 -17.32 -16.35
N GLY A 160 7.05 -16.62 -16.11
CA GLY A 160 7.20 -15.20 -16.36
C GLY A 160 7.18 -14.82 -17.85
N GLU A 161 7.53 -15.72 -18.77
CA GLU A 161 7.45 -15.44 -20.22
C GLU A 161 5.98 -15.26 -20.65
N THR A 162 5.09 -16.15 -20.22
CA THR A 162 3.65 -16.03 -20.46
C THR A 162 3.07 -14.78 -19.82
N MET A 163 3.47 -14.47 -18.58
CA MET A 163 3.02 -13.25 -17.90
C MET A 163 3.49 -11.99 -18.63
N ARG A 164 4.74 -11.96 -19.09
CA ARG A 164 5.31 -10.86 -19.87
C ARG A 164 4.57 -10.65 -21.19
N GLU A 165 4.27 -11.71 -21.93
CA GLU A 165 3.48 -11.61 -23.17
C GLU A 165 2.10 -11.00 -22.91
N ARG A 166 1.42 -11.43 -21.84
CA ARG A 166 0.14 -10.83 -21.43
C ARG A 166 0.30 -9.35 -21.05
N CYS A 167 1.34 -9.00 -20.31
CA CYS A 167 1.62 -7.60 -19.95
C CYS A 167 1.95 -6.73 -21.18
N TYR A 168 2.70 -7.26 -22.15
CA TYR A 168 2.93 -6.61 -23.43
C TYR A 168 1.60 -6.34 -24.14
N ASP A 169 0.75 -7.35 -24.25
CA ASP A 169 -0.56 -7.21 -24.88
C ASP A 169 -1.42 -6.19 -24.15
N TYR A 170 -1.31 -6.12 -22.83
CA TYR A 170 -2.10 -5.23 -21.98
C TYR A 170 -1.65 -3.77 -22.02
N PHE A 171 -0.39 -3.50 -21.67
CA PHE A 171 0.16 -2.15 -21.54
C PHE A 171 0.82 -1.63 -22.82
N TYR A 172 0.98 -2.48 -23.85
CA TYR A 172 1.87 -2.23 -24.99
C TYR A 172 3.32 -1.97 -24.56
N ALA A 173 3.69 -2.48 -23.39
CA ALA A 173 5.01 -2.27 -22.81
C ALA A 173 6.04 -3.14 -23.50
N THR A 174 7.14 -2.56 -23.98
CA THR A 174 8.08 -3.28 -24.85
C THR A 174 9.21 -4.00 -24.11
N SER A 175 9.30 -3.79 -22.79
CA SER A 175 10.29 -4.41 -21.92
C SER A 175 9.83 -4.44 -20.46
N ASP A 176 10.43 -5.33 -19.66
CA ASP A 176 10.15 -5.47 -18.23
C ASP A 176 10.47 -4.16 -17.46
N GLU A 177 11.47 -3.39 -17.93
CA GLU A 177 11.86 -2.09 -17.35
C GLU A 177 10.74 -1.04 -17.39
N GLU A 178 9.75 -1.20 -18.27
CA GLU A 178 8.59 -0.32 -18.36
C GLU A 178 7.54 -0.62 -17.28
N MET A 179 7.62 -1.78 -16.62
CA MET A 179 6.73 -2.16 -15.54
C MET A 179 7.23 -1.61 -14.21
N ALA A 180 6.37 -0.85 -13.52
CA ALA A 180 6.76 -0.24 -12.25
C ALA A 180 6.82 -1.24 -11.09
N PHE A 181 6.16 -2.39 -11.22
CA PHE A 181 6.05 -3.40 -10.15
C PHE A 181 7.14 -4.47 -10.14
N ILE A 182 8.01 -4.50 -11.15
CA ILE A 182 9.11 -5.47 -11.30
C ILE A 182 10.45 -4.77 -11.50
N GLY A 183 11.48 -5.27 -10.85
CA GLY A 183 12.89 -4.90 -11.07
C GLY A 183 13.72 -5.01 -9.79
N GLU A 184 14.89 -5.64 -9.87
CA GLU A 184 15.81 -5.76 -8.73
C GLU A 184 16.25 -4.38 -8.21
N GLU A 185 16.48 -3.43 -9.11
CA GLU A 185 16.86 -2.06 -8.78
C GLU A 185 15.71 -1.23 -8.20
N ARG A 186 14.50 -1.78 -8.17
CA ARG A 186 13.27 -1.12 -7.72
C ARG A 186 12.76 -1.64 -6.38
N LEU A 187 13.42 -2.65 -5.81
CA LEU A 187 13.08 -3.15 -4.49
C LEU A 187 13.14 -1.99 -3.48
N ALA A 188 12.00 -1.69 -2.86
CA ALA A 188 11.84 -0.48 -2.07
C ALA A 188 12.46 -0.62 -0.67
N PHE A 189 12.52 -1.84 -0.15
CA PHE A 189 13.06 -2.13 1.17
C PHE A 189 14.41 -2.82 1.07
N SER A 190 15.33 -2.40 1.93
CA SER A 190 16.61 -3.04 2.14
C SER A 190 16.69 -3.61 3.56
N GLU A 191 17.39 -4.72 3.73
CA GLU A 191 17.59 -5.32 5.05
C GLU A 191 18.74 -4.61 5.78
N GLU A 192 18.45 -4.05 6.95
CA GLU A 192 19.42 -3.39 7.83
C GLU A 192 19.31 -3.97 9.26
N GLY A 193 20.20 -4.91 9.60
CA GLY A 193 20.22 -5.54 10.92
C GLY A 193 18.98 -6.40 11.18
N ASP A 194 18.14 -5.98 12.11
CA ASP A 194 16.89 -6.67 12.47
C ASP A 194 15.63 -6.03 11.84
N ASN A 195 15.84 -5.10 10.90
CA ASN A 195 14.78 -4.31 10.28
C ASN A 195 14.84 -4.34 8.75
N TYR A 196 13.70 -4.03 8.14
CA TYR A 196 13.58 -3.59 6.75
C TYR A 196 13.43 -2.08 6.73
N VAL A 197 14.22 -1.42 5.89
CA VAL A 197 14.30 0.04 5.83
C VAL A 197 14.05 0.53 4.40
N ALA A 198 13.25 1.58 4.27
CA ALA A 198 12.99 2.26 3.01
C ALA A 198 13.01 3.77 3.18
N ASP A 199 13.52 4.49 2.18
CA ASP A 199 13.43 5.94 2.12
C ASP A 199 12.04 6.37 1.60
N VAL A 200 11.49 7.42 2.20
CA VAL A 200 10.23 8.05 1.77
C VAL A 200 10.38 9.55 1.69
N VAL A 201 9.77 10.16 0.67
CA VAL A 201 9.74 11.60 0.49
C VAL A 201 8.30 12.06 0.40
N LEU A 202 7.88 12.92 1.32
CA LEU A 202 6.60 13.62 1.26
C LEU A 202 6.86 14.93 0.52
N HIS A 203 6.37 15.00 -0.72
CA HIS A 203 6.54 16.16 -1.58
C HIS A 203 5.56 17.27 -1.24
N HIS A 204 6.01 18.52 -1.38
CA HIS A 204 5.16 19.70 -1.22
C HIS A 204 4.46 19.79 0.15
N THR A 205 5.15 19.35 1.21
CA THR A 205 4.65 19.45 2.58
C THR A 205 4.86 20.85 3.13
N ASN A 206 3.80 21.41 3.73
CA ASN A 206 3.87 22.67 4.46
C ASN A 206 4.85 22.55 5.64
N ARG A 207 5.89 23.38 5.69
CA ARG A 207 6.96 23.31 6.67
C ARG A 207 6.58 23.95 7.99
N ILE A 208 6.02 23.13 8.85
CA ILE A 208 5.60 23.52 10.20
C ILE A 208 6.43 22.73 11.20
N ASP A 209 7.36 23.42 11.86
CA ASP A 209 8.22 22.82 12.88
C ASP A 209 7.37 22.15 13.98
N GLY A 210 7.72 20.92 14.33
CA GLY A 210 6.98 20.11 15.30
C GLY A 210 5.81 19.30 14.72
N MET A 211 5.62 19.26 13.40
CA MET A 211 4.73 18.27 12.78
C MET A 211 5.20 16.84 13.10
N VAL A 212 4.28 15.89 13.06
CA VAL A 212 4.53 14.48 13.36
C VAL A 212 4.29 13.66 12.11
N LEU A 213 5.27 12.83 11.73
CA LEU A 213 5.05 11.78 10.76
C LEU A 213 4.32 10.62 11.42
N TRP A 214 3.33 10.11 10.72
CA TRP A 214 2.58 8.93 11.10
C TRP A 214 2.29 8.10 9.85
N GLY A 215 2.20 6.79 10.02
CA GLY A 215 1.90 5.89 8.93
C GLY A 215 1.57 4.50 9.40
N PHE A 216 1.18 3.66 8.44
CA PHE A 216 0.97 2.24 8.64
C PHE A 216 1.27 1.46 7.37
N MET A 217 1.59 0.18 7.54
CA MET A 217 1.70 -0.81 6.48
C MET A 217 0.36 -1.55 6.39
N ASP A 218 -0.30 -1.45 5.24
CA ASP A 218 -1.39 -2.36 4.89
C ASP A 218 -0.77 -3.68 4.46
N ALA A 219 -0.99 -4.71 5.23
CA ALA A 219 -0.34 -5.98 5.06
C ALA A 219 -1.31 -6.95 4.38
N PRO A 220 -0.85 -7.84 3.48
CA PRO A 220 -1.73 -8.65 2.66
C PRO A 220 -2.69 -9.48 3.52
N GLU A 221 -3.97 -9.44 3.19
CA GLU A 221 -5.00 -10.21 3.87
C GLU A 221 -4.80 -11.70 3.62
N LEU A 222 -4.89 -12.49 4.68
CA LEU A 222 -4.86 -13.94 4.64
C LEU A 222 -6.17 -14.48 5.21
N ARG A 223 -7.05 -14.89 4.30
CA ARG A 223 -8.38 -15.42 4.61
C ARG A 223 -8.26 -16.85 5.11
N THR A 224 -9.15 -17.22 6.01
CA THR A 224 -9.09 -18.50 6.75
C THR A 224 -10.14 -19.51 6.28
N THR A 225 -11.04 -19.12 5.36
CA THR A 225 -12.09 -20.00 4.83
C THR A 225 -11.80 -20.39 3.39
N ALA A 226 -12.08 -21.64 3.01
CA ALA A 226 -11.79 -22.14 1.66
C ALA A 226 -12.44 -21.31 0.55
N ALA A 227 -13.64 -20.78 0.79
CA ALA A 227 -14.35 -19.92 -0.17
C ALA A 227 -13.66 -18.56 -0.41
N GLU A 228 -12.81 -18.14 0.52
CA GLU A 228 -12.15 -16.83 0.51
C GLU A 228 -10.65 -16.92 0.27
N VAL A 229 -10.04 -18.12 0.29
CA VAL A 229 -8.60 -18.32 0.07
C VAL A 229 -8.16 -17.69 -1.26
N ALA A 230 -8.98 -17.74 -2.32
CA ALA A 230 -8.68 -17.09 -3.60
C ALA A 230 -8.47 -15.56 -3.50
N LEU A 231 -8.92 -14.92 -2.42
CA LEU A 231 -8.72 -13.51 -2.13
C LEU A 231 -7.44 -13.24 -1.32
N ASN A 232 -6.69 -14.25 -0.89
CA ASN A 232 -5.43 -14.03 -0.18
C ASN A 232 -4.48 -13.17 -1.00
N GLY A 233 -3.72 -12.33 -0.29
CA GLY A 233 -2.80 -11.36 -0.89
C GLY A 233 -3.45 -10.00 -1.19
N ALA A 234 -4.77 -9.86 -1.02
CA ALA A 234 -5.46 -8.58 -1.23
C ALA A 234 -5.12 -7.55 -0.15
N PHE A 235 -5.14 -6.28 -0.52
CA PHE A 235 -4.90 -5.14 0.37
C PHE A 235 -6.21 -4.45 0.73
N THR A 236 -6.39 -4.11 2.01
CA THR A 236 -7.61 -3.50 2.55
C THR A 236 -7.80 -2.06 2.04
N THR A 237 -6.68 -1.40 1.74
CA THR A 237 -6.62 -0.05 1.17
C THR A 237 -6.89 -0.04 -0.33
N CYS A 238 -7.27 -1.17 -0.94
CA CYS A 238 -7.65 -1.25 -2.34
C CYS A 238 -9.17 -1.41 -2.53
N ASP A 239 -9.72 -0.72 -3.52
CA ASP A 239 -11.07 -0.89 -4.04
C ASP A 239 -11.02 -1.83 -5.25
N PRO A 240 -11.43 -3.10 -5.13
CA PRO A 240 -11.39 -4.05 -6.25
C PRO A 240 -12.40 -3.72 -7.35
N ASN A 241 -13.39 -2.87 -7.07
CA ASN A 241 -14.41 -2.44 -8.04
C ASN A 241 -14.09 -1.06 -8.63
N GLY A 242 -12.98 -0.44 -8.23
CA GLY A 242 -12.53 0.85 -8.71
C GLY A 242 -11.39 0.74 -9.70
N GLY A 243 -11.01 1.88 -10.29
CA GLY A 243 -9.93 1.95 -11.27
C GLY A 243 -10.45 1.93 -12.70
N ASN A 244 -9.58 1.65 -13.67
CA ASN A 244 -10.00 1.54 -15.05
C ASN A 244 -10.67 0.18 -15.28
N ILE A 245 -11.67 0.21 -16.16
CA ILE A 245 -12.22 -1.01 -16.74
C ILE A 245 -11.55 -1.17 -18.08
N VAL A 246 -10.87 -2.29 -18.28
CA VAL A 246 -10.28 -2.61 -19.57
C VAL A 246 -11.08 -3.72 -20.23
N GLU A 247 -11.59 -3.36 -21.41
CA GLU A 247 -12.28 -4.28 -22.29
C GLU A 247 -11.30 -4.69 -23.39
N LYS A 248 -10.80 -5.93 -23.32
CA LYS A 248 -9.96 -6.52 -24.37
C LYS A 248 -10.57 -7.83 -24.84
N TYR A 249 -10.82 -7.90 -26.14
CA TYR A 249 -11.52 -9.01 -26.78
C TYR A 249 -12.90 -9.26 -26.16
N ASN A 250 -13.08 -10.40 -25.49
CA ASN A 250 -14.29 -10.85 -24.82
C ASN A 250 -14.17 -10.82 -23.29
N GLU A 251 -13.13 -10.19 -22.76
CA GLU A 251 -12.86 -10.05 -21.33
C GLU A 251 -13.01 -8.58 -20.93
N ALA A 252 -13.68 -8.35 -19.80
CA ALA A 252 -13.76 -7.06 -19.14
C ALA A 252 -13.36 -7.28 -17.69
N PHE A 253 -12.32 -6.59 -17.25
CA PHE A 253 -11.81 -6.69 -15.89
C PHE A 253 -11.54 -5.30 -15.32
N VAL A 254 -11.52 -5.26 -13.99
CA VAL A 254 -11.30 -4.05 -13.20
C VAL A 254 -9.89 -4.12 -12.62
N GLU A 255 -9.10 -3.07 -12.82
CA GLU A 255 -7.69 -3.05 -12.36
C GLU A 255 -7.55 -2.98 -10.83
N GLY A 256 -8.60 -2.54 -10.15
CA GLY A 256 -8.53 -2.07 -8.77
C GLY A 256 -7.89 -0.68 -8.69
N ARG A 257 -8.08 -0.01 -7.55
CA ARG A 257 -7.38 1.24 -7.23
C ARG A 257 -7.19 1.39 -5.74
N ALA A 258 -6.24 2.22 -5.32
CA ALA A 258 -6.19 2.68 -3.94
C ALA A 258 -7.49 3.38 -3.54
N GLN A 259 -7.96 3.11 -2.33
CA GLN A 259 -9.04 3.83 -1.69
C GLN A 259 -8.65 5.29 -1.48
N TYR A 260 -9.65 6.17 -1.43
CA TYR A 260 -9.42 7.57 -1.11
C TYR A 260 -9.24 7.75 0.40
N ASP A 261 -8.52 8.80 0.80
CA ASP A 261 -8.47 9.25 2.19
C ASP A 261 -7.97 8.21 3.21
N ILE A 262 -7.12 7.28 2.76
CA ILE A 262 -6.55 6.19 3.57
C ILE A 262 -5.93 6.72 4.88
N LEU A 263 -5.15 7.81 4.77
CA LEU A 263 -4.46 8.43 5.90
C LEU A 263 -5.38 9.28 6.81
N ASN A 264 -6.58 9.65 6.34
CA ASN A 264 -7.54 10.44 7.12
C ASN A 264 -8.58 9.58 7.84
N SER A 265 -8.80 8.36 7.36
CA SER A 265 -9.71 7.40 7.97
C SER A 265 -9.02 6.06 8.22
N PRO A 266 -7.86 6.03 8.90
CA PRO A 266 -7.07 4.81 9.01
C PRO A 266 -7.81 3.70 9.76
N SER A 267 -8.70 4.00 10.71
CA SER A 267 -9.56 2.99 11.36
C SER A 267 -10.49 2.23 10.40
N THR A 268 -10.70 2.72 9.19
CA THR A 268 -11.48 2.00 8.16
C THR A 268 -10.65 0.92 7.48
N TYR A 269 -9.33 1.13 7.37
CA TYR A 269 -8.46 0.34 6.53
C TYR A 269 -7.44 -0.49 7.32
N VAL A 270 -6.99 0.00 8.48
CA VAL A 270 -6.11 -0.76 9.38
C VAL A 270 -6.86 -1.98 9.90
N GLN A 271 -6.36 -3.17 9.56
CA GLN A 271 -6.92 -4.46 9.93
C GLN A 271 -5.92 -5.29 10.75
N PRO A 272 -6.38 -6.37 11.41
CA PRO A 272 -5.48 -7.26 12.13
C PRO A 272 -4.32 -7.75 11.25
N GLY A 273 -3.10 -7.63 11.76
CA GLY A 273 -1.84 -7.89 11.07
C GLY A 273 -1.18 -6.65 10.48
N ASP A 274 -1.85 -5.50 10.39
CA ASP A 274 -1.23 -4.28 9.89
C ASP A 274 -0.24 -3.71 10.91
N TRP A 275 0.83 -3.09 10.40
CA TRP A 275 1.88 -2.50 11.24
C TRP A 275 1.74 -1.00 11.29
N VAL A 276 1.55 -0.47 12.50
CA VAL A 276 1.25 0.95 12.73
C VAL A 276 2.41 1.64 13.45
N ALA A 277 2.58 2.93 13.19
CA ALA A 277 3.51 3.77 13.93
C ALA A 277 3.12 3.86 15.42
N ASP A 278 4.01 3.42 16.31
CA ASP A 278 3.76 3.38 17.77
C ASP A 278 4.24 4.66 18.50
N GLY A 279 4.43 5.76 17.78
CA GLY A 279 4.95 6.97 18.41
C GLY A 279 5.10 8.18 17.51
N LYS A 280 5.72 9.23 18.06
CA LYS A 280 5.95 10.52 17.41
C LYS A 280 7.27 10.53 16.68
N ALA A 281 7.24 10.51 15.35
CA ALA A 281 8.37 10.92 14.52
C ALA A 281 8.26 12.43 14.24
N VAL A 282 8.86 13.25 15.11
CA VAL A 282 8.74 14.72 15.03
C VAL A 282 9.68 15.27 13.96
N VAL A 283 9.15 16.08 13.05
CA VAL A 283 9.92 16.73 11.99
C VAL A 283 10.41 18.09 12.47
N HIS A 284 11.70 18.33 12.30
CA HIS A 284 12.34 19.61 12.52
C HIS A 284 12.94 20.11 11.21
N PHE A 285 12.69 21.37 10.88
CA PHE A 285 13.25 22.02 9.69
C PHE A 285 14.46 22.85 10.07
N ASP A 286 15.58 22.59 9.40
CA ASP A 286 16.73 23.48 9.49
C ASP A 286 16.52 24.66 8.53
N SER A 287 16.29 25.84 9.13
CA SER A 287 16.06 27.08 8.39
C SER A 287 17.23 27.55 7.53
N GLU A 288 18.46 27.07 7.79
CA GLU A 288 19.66 27.42 7.02
C GLU A 288 19.91 26.46 5.84
N LEU A 289 19.55 25.19 5.99
CA LEU A 289 19.85 24.13 5.01
C LEU A 289 18.67 23.78 4.09
N ASN A 290 17.47 24.26 4.39
CA ASN A 290 16.27 23.96 3.60
C ASN A 290 16.00 22.43 3.52
N GLN A 291 16.43 21.70 4.55
CA GLN A 291 16.36 20.24 4.65
C GLN A 291 15.69 19.85 5.96
N THR A 292 15.01 18.71 5.95
CA THR A 292 14.63 18.02 7.18
C THR A 292 15.84 17.37 7.80
N GLY A 293 15.89 17.30 9.14
CA GLY A 293 16.83 16.42 9.82
C GLY A 293 16.59 14.95 9.46
N ASP A 294 17.43 14.04 9.98
CA ASP A 294 17.20 12.60 9.85
C ASP A 294 15.92 12.22 10.63
N VAL A 295 14.82 11.98 9.92
CA VAL A 295 13.53 11.56 10.51
C VAL A 295 13.34 10.07 10.29
N GLU A 296 13.11 9.32 11.37
CA GLU A 296 12.83 7.88 11.33
C GLU A 296 11.41 7.60 11.81
N LEU A 297 10.61 6.95 10.97
CA LEU A 297 9.27 6.46 11.27
C LEU A 297 9.33 4.96 11.54
N ASN A 298 9.09 4.58 12.78
CA ASN A 298 9.12 3.18 13.23
C ASN A 298 7.70 2.60 13.25
N LEU A 299 7.44 1.59 12.43
CA LEU A 299 6.18 0.84 12.39
C LEU A 299 6.34 -0.44 13.22
N ASN A 300 6.07 -0.34 14.53
CA ASN A 300 6.42 -1.38 15.52
C ASN A 300 5.21 -1.94 16.27
N PHE A 301 4.00 -1.45 15.99
CA PHE A 301 2.77 -1.98 16.58
C PHE A 301 2.07 -2.89 15.57
N ASP A 302 2.05 -4.19 15.85
CA ASP A 302 1.23 -5.17 15.12
C ASP A 302 -0.20 -5.13 15.67
N TYR A 303 -1.16 -4.71 14.85
CA TYR A 303 -2.55 -4.62 15.29
C TYR A 303 -3.17 -6.01 15.35
N GLU A 304 -3.58 -6.51 16.52
CA GLU A 304 -4.14 -7.86 16.67
C GLU A 304 -5.68 -7.92 16.52
N GLY A 305 -6.36 -6.76 16.39
CA GLY A 305 -7.82 -6.66 16.49
C GLY A 305 -8.33 -6.70 17.94
N GLU A 306 -9.57 -6.24 18.17
CA GLU A 306 -10.30 -6.38 19.45
C GLU A 306 -11.43 -7.43 19.35
#